data_AF-A0A840RS23-F1
#
_entry.id   AF-A0A840RS23-F1
#
_cell.length_a   1.000
_cell.length_b   1.000
_cell.length_c   1.000
_cell.angle_alpha   90.00
_cell.angle_beta   90.00
_cell.angle_gamma   90.00
#
_symmetry.space_group_name_H-M   'P 1'
#
loop_
_entity.id
_entity.type
_entity.pdbx_description
1 polymer ?
#
loop_
_entity_poly.entity_id
_entity_poly.type
_entity_poly.pdbx_seq_one_letter_code
_entity_poly.pdbx_strand_id
1 'polypeptide(L)'
;MRDVLLGHYPLGWIANPEYLLFTIGAALVTAMVARILHHLRTVFLVVDGLGLVAFTVIGCDVAMSIGMSPAIVVVAGMMTGVFGGLLRDVLCNEIPWVLRKELYATVSLLTGGLYVGLLWFQVTNEMAMLIAIGVGFLFRLLALRFHWRLPGFSGVGIRGLD
;
A
#
# COMPACT_ATOMS: atom_id res chain seq x y z
N MET A 1 -4.32 0.25 -12.71
CA MET A 1 -3.04 0.98 -12.82
C MET A 1 -1.89 0.04 -13.10
N ARG A 2 -1.49 -0.83 -12.15
CA ARG A 2 -0.42 -1.84 -12.36
C ARG A 2 -0.58 -2.60 -13.68
N ASP A 3 -1.70 -3.29 -13.86
CA ASP A 3 -1.94 -4.14 -15.04
C ASP A 3 -1.94 -3.33 -16.36
N VAL A 4 -2.35 -2.05 -16.32
CA VAL A 4 -2.30 -1.15 -17.49
C VAL A 4 -0.86 -0.72 -17.79
N LEU A 5 -0.08 -0.38 -16.76
CA LEU A 5 1.34 0.01 -16.90
C LEU A 5 2.23 -1.15 -17.35
N LEU A 6 1.84 -2.38 -16.99
CA LEU A 6 2.57 -3.60 -17.34
C LEU A 6 2.06 -4.26 -18.63
N GLY A 7 1.04 -3.69 -19.29
CA GLY A 7 0.44 -4.26 -20.50
C GLY A 7 -0.26 -5.60 -20.28
N HIS A 8 -0.62 -5.92 -19.03
CA HIS A 8 -1.24 -7.19 -18.64
C HIS A 8 -2.76 -7.12 -18.85
N TYR A 9 -3.23 -7.64 -19.98
CA TYR A 9 -4.65 -7.79 -20.30
C TYR A 9 -5.04 -9.27 -20.36
N PRO A 10 -6.26 -9.66 -19.95
CA PRO A 10 -7.32 -8.80 -19.40
C PRO A 10 -7.06 -8.38 -17.95
N LEU A 11 -7.66 -7.26 -17.55
CA LEU A 11 -7.57 -6.74 -16.19
C LEU A 11 -8.21 -7.74 -15.21
N GLY A 12 -7.60 -8.00 -14.06
CA GLY A 12 -8.07 -9.06 -13.13
C GLY A 12 -9.52 -8.91 -12.64
N TRP A 13 -10.02 -7.68 -12.57
CA TRP A 13 -11.41 -7.35 -12.21
C TRP A 13 -12.39 -7.46 -13.39
N ILE A 14 -11.92 -7.38 -14.64
CA ILE A 14 -12.70 -7.67 -15.83
C ILE A 14 -12.78 -9.19 -16.04
N ALA A 15 -11.69 -9.90 -15.72
CA ALA A 15 -11.63 -11.35 -15.81
C ALA A 15 -12.51 -12.04 -14.73
N ASN A 16 -12.60 -11.46 -13.52
CA ASN A 16 -13.36 -12.03 -12.40
C ASN A 16 -14.37 -11.01 -11.85
N PRO A 17 -15.63 -11.02 -12.33
CA PRO A 17 -16.65 -10.04 -11.93
C PRO A 17 -17.09 -10.15 -10.46
N GLU A 18 -16.82 -11.28 -9.81
CA GLU A 18 -17.05 -11.50 -8.37
C GLU A 18 -16.32 -10.49 -7.46
N TYR A 19 -15.14 -9.99 -7.85
CA TYR A 19 -14.46 -8.92 -7.11
C TYR A 19 -15.27 -7.62 -7.06
N LEU A 20 -16.07 -7.36 -8.09
CA LEU A 20 -16.94 -6.19 -8.14
C LEU A 20 -18.08 -6.32 -7.11
N LEU A 21 -18.63 -7.54 -6.94
CA LEU A 21 -19.65 -7.81 -5.93
C LEU A 21 -19.10 -7.64 -4.51
N PHE A 22 -17.90 -8.16 -4.23
CA PHE A 22 -17.28 -8.02 -2.91
C PHE A 22 -16.99 -6.56 -2.56
N THR A 23 -16.53 -5.76 -3.52
CA THR A 23 -16.24 -4.34 -3.30
C THR A 23 -17.52 -3.52 -3.06
N ILE A 24 -18.59 -3.78 -3.82
CA ILE A 24 -19.89 -3.12 -3.59
C ILE A 24 -20.47 -3.52 -2.23
N GLY A 25 -20.42 -4.81 -1.89
CA GLY A 25 -20.87 -5.31 -0.59
C GLY A 25 -20.10 -4.67 0.56
N ALA A 26 -18.77 -4.64 0.48
CA ALA A 26 -17.92 -3.99 1.47
C ALA A 26 -18.21 -2.48 1.57
N ALA A 27 -18.44 -1.79 0.45
CA ALA A 27 -18.77 -0.37 0.43
C ALA A 27 -20.11 -0.07 1.12
N LEU A 28 -21.15 -0.88 0.85
CA LEU A 28 -22.47 -0.73 1.50
C LEU A 28 -22.37 -0.97 3.01
N VAL A 29 -21.70 -2.04 3.43
CA VAL A 29 -21.48 -2.34 4.86
C VAL A 29 -20.70 -1.21 5.53
N THR A 30 -19.64 -0.72 4.88
CA THR A 30 -18.83 0.40 5.40
C THR A 30 -19.67 1.67 5.51
N ALA A 31 -20.54 1.96 4.54
CA ALA A 31 -21.43 3.12 4.57
C ALA A 31 -22.44 3.05 5.74
N MET A 32 -22.98 1.86 6.05
CA MET A 32 -23.86 1.67 7.20
C MET A 32 -23.15 1.89 8.54
N VAL A 33 -21.87 1.49 8.64
CA VAL A 33 -21.06 1.59 9.86
C VAL A 33 -20.27 2.92 9.93
N ALA A 34 -20.33 3.76 8.89
CA ALA A 34 -19.57 5.01 8.77
C ALA A 34 -19.75 5.95 9.97
N ARG A 35 -20.95 5.98 10.57
CA ARG A 35 -21.26 6.82 11.73
C ARG A 35 -20.51 6.39 13.01
N ILE A 36 -20.19 5.10 13.14
CA ILE A 36 -19.42 4.53 14.27
C ILE A 36 -17.91 4.68 14.01
N LEU A 37 -17.50 4.62 12.75
CA LEU A 37 -16.09 4.70 12.32
C LEU A 37 -15.39 6.01 12.70
N HIS A 38 -16.13 7.11 12.92
CA HIS A 38 -15.54 8.38 13.35
C HIS A 38 -14.82 8.27 14.72
N HIS A 39 -15.22 7.33 15.59
CA HIS A 39 -14.53 7.06 16.86
C HIS A 39 -13.37 6.06 16.73
N LEU A 40 -13.27 5.35 15.60
CA LEU A 40 -12.34 4.24 15.36
C LEU A 40 -11.14 4.62 14.49
N ARG A 41 -10.66 5.88 14.60
CA ARG A 41 -9.53 6.39 13.82
C ARG A 41 -8.30 5.48 13.89
N THR A 42 -8.03 4.91 15.06
CA THR A 42 -6.91 3.97 15.26
C THR A 42 -7.11 2.66 14.49
N VAL A 43 -8.32 2.10 14.50
CA VAL A 43 -8.64 0.86 13.77
C VAL A 43 -8.51 1.09 12.27
N PHE A 44 -9.00 2.23 11.77
CA PHE A 44 -8.87 2.59 10.36
C PHE A 44 -7.40 2.66 9.92
N LEU A 45 -6.52 3.28 10.72
CA LEU A 45 -5.08 3.35 10.43
C LEU A 45 -4.41 1.96 10.43
N VAL A 46 -4.85 1.04 11.29
CA VAL A 46 -4.33 -0.33 11.35
C VAL A 46 -4.78 -1.13 10.13
N VAL A 47 -6.08 -1.10 9.80
CA VAL A 47 -6.64 -1.79 8.64
C VAL A 47 -6.05 -1.25 7.34
N ASP A 48 -5.88 0.08 7.24
CA ASP A 48 -5.22 0.71 6.11
C ASP A 48 -3.74 0.28 6.00
N GLY A 49 -3.01 0.22 7.12
CA GLY A 49 -1.66 -0.31 7.16
C GLY A 49 -1.56 -1.76 6.71
N LEU A 50 -2.52 -2.61 7.11
CA LEU A 50 -2.61 -4.00 6.67
C LEU A 50 -2.88 -4.08 5.16
N GLY A 51 -3.85 -3.30 4.67
CA GLY A 51 -4.19 -3.23 3.25
C GLY A 51 -3.00 -2.77 2.40
N LEU A 52 -2.30 -1.71 2.82
CA LEU A 52 -1.10 -1.22 2.15
C LEU A 52 -0.06 -2.34 1.96
N VAL A 53 0.27 -3.05 3.03
CA VAL A 53 1.31 -4.10 3.03
C VAL A 53 0.85 -5.29 2.18
N ALA A 54 -0.39 -5.75 2.37
CA ALA A 54 -0.95 -6.87 1.60
C ALA A 54 -0.97 -6.57 0.09
N PHE A 55 -1.48 -5.40 -0.31
CA PHE A 55 -1.53 -4.99 -1.72
C PHE A 55 -0.14 -4.74 -2.30
N THR A 56 0.82 -4.28 -1.50
CA THR A 56 2.21 -4.14 -1.95
C THR A 56 2.78 -5.51 -2.32
N VAL A 57 2.60 -6.51 -1.45
CA VAL A 57 3.14 -7.86 -1.68
C VAL A 57 2.43 -8.56 -2.85
N ILE A 58 1.10 -8.45 -2.95
CA ILE A 58 0.34 -8.94 -4.13
C ILE A 58 0.83 -8.26 -5.41
N GLY A 59 1.13 -6.96 -5.34
CA GLY A 59 1.71 -6.21 -6.46
C GLY A 59 3.08 -6.73 -6.88
N CYS A 60 3.96 -7.02 -5.91
CA CYS A 60 5.26 -7.61 -6.16
C CYS A 60 5.17 -9.02 -6.74
N ASP A 61 4.31 -9.88 -6.19
CA ASP A 61 4.12 -11.26 -6.64
C ASP A 61 3.69 -11.31 -8.12
N VAL A 62 2.69 -10.51 -8.49
CA VAL A 62 2.25 -10.40 -9.89
C VAL A 62 3.34 -9.82 -10.79
N ALA A 63 4.08 -8.81 -10.33
CA ALA A 63 5.16 -8.25 -11.15
C ALA A 63 6.31 -9.25 -11.36
N MET A 64 6.58 -10.10 -10.36
CA MET A 64 7.59 -11.15 -10.45
C MET A 64 7.16 -12.29 -11.35
N SER A 65 5.88 -12.69 -11.33
CA SER A 65 5.37 -13.75 -12.21
C SER A 65 5.44 -13.39 -13.69
N ILE A 66 5.48 -12.08 -14.01
CA ILE A 66 5.68 -11.56 -15.37
C ILE A 66 7.20 -11.51 -15.74
N GLY A 67 8.09 -11.91 -14.84
CA GLY A 67 9.53 -12.01 -15.11
C GLY A 67 10.26 -10.66 -15.15
N MET A 68 9.71 -9.63 -14.50
CA MET A 68 10.34 -8.31 -14.50
C MET A 68 11.53 -8.20 -13.54
N SER A 69 12.35 -7.17 -13.76
CA SER A 69 13.53 -6.93 -12.95
C SER A 69 13.17 -6.63 -11.48
N PRO A 70 14.02 -7.03 -10.51
CA PRO A 70 13.77 -6.83 -9.07
C PRO A 70 13.38 -5.40 -8.70
N ALA A 71 14.01 -4.40 -9.33
CA ALA A 71 13.70 -2.99 -9.09
C ALA A 71 12.28 -2.63 -9.53
N ILE A 72 11.83 -3.11 -10.70
CA ILE A 72 10.48 -2.86 -11.21
C ILE A 72 9.44 -3.57 -10.34
N VAL A 73 9.75 -4.77 -9.85
CA VAL A 73 8.88 -5.53 -8.93
C VAL A 73 8.56 -4.72 -7.67
N VAL A 74 9.57 -4.15 -7.02
CA VAL A 74 9.37 -3.33 -5.81
C VAL A 74 8.54 -2.08 -6.11
N VAL A 75 8.81 -1.40 -7.23
CA VAL A 75 8.08 -0.18 -7.62
C VAL A 75 6.63 -0.50 -8.00
N ALA A 76 6.39 -1.59 -8.73
CA ALA A 76 5.05 -2.04 -9.10
C ALA A 76 4.23 -2.45 -7.87
N GLY A 77 4.86 -3.15 -6.91
CA GLY A 77 4.29 -3.43 -5.60
C GLY A 77 3.90 -2.15 -4.86
N MET A 78 4.86 -1.23 -4.73
CA MET A 78 4.63 0.05 -4.05
C MET A 78 3.50 0.85 -4.68
N MET A 79 3.48 0.96 -6.01
CA MET A 79 2.37 1.61 -6.71
C MET A 79 1.05 0.92 -6.37
N THR A 80 0.97 -0.41 -6.44
CA THR A 80 -0.27 -1.14 -6.17
C THR A 80 -0.79 -0.90 -4.75
N GLY A 81 0.10 -0.93 -3.75
CA GLY A 81 -0.27 -0.68 -2.36
C GLY A 81 -0.70 0.77 -2.09
N VAL A 82 0.07 1.74 -2.58
CA VAL A 82 -0.16 3.16 -2.30
C VAL A 82 -1.35 3.71 -3.09
N PHE A 83 -1.56 3.26 -4.33
CA PHE A 83 -2.55 3.86 -5.22
C PHE A 83 -3.98 3.68 -4.71
N GLY A 84 -4.27 2.59 -3.98
CA GLY A 84 -5.58 2.37 -3.36
C GLY A 84 -5.89 3.41 -2.28
N GLY A 85 -4.96 3.66 -1.37
CA GLY A 85 -5.09 4.71 -0.35
C GLY A 85 -5.13 6.10 -0.96
N LEU A 86 -4.30 6.36 -1.98
CA LEU A 86 -4.28 7.63 -2.70
C LEU A 86 -5.61 7.92 -3.40
N LEU A 87 -6.19 6.94 -4.10
CA LEU A 87 -7.50 7.10 -4.76
C LEU A 87 -8.60 7.43 -3.74
N ARG A 88 -8.63 6.73 -2.60
CA ARG A 88 -9.57 7.02 -1.52
C ARG A 88 -9.45 8.47 -1.06
N ASP A 89 -8.22 8.92 -0.78
CA ASP A 89 -7.98 10.25 -0.24
C ASP A 89 -8.37 11.35 -1.25
N VAL A 90 -8.03 11.16 -2.54
CA VAL A 90 -8.41 12.08 -3.64
C VAL A 90 -9.93 12.15 -3.82
N LEU A 91 -10.63 11.00 -3.80
CA LEU A 91 -12.09 10.95 -3.91
C LEU A 91 -12.78 11.62 -2.72
N CYS A 92 -12.16 11.61 -1.54
CA CYS A 92 -12.61 12.34 -0.35
C CYS A 92 -12.18 13.82 -0.33
N ASN A 93 -11.52 14.32 -1.38
CA ASN A 93 -10.96 15.68 -1.48
C ASN A 93 -9.99 16.01 -0.33
N GLU A 94 -9.25 15.01 0.17
CA GLU A 94 -8.20 15.18 1.16
C GLU A 94 -6.81 15.06 0.50
N ILE A 95 -5.81 15.80 0.98
CA ILE A 95 -4.43 15.61 0.52
C ILE A 95 -3.97 14.20 0.92
N PRO A 96 -3.52 13.37 -0.05
CA PRO A 96 -3.16 11.97 0.17
C PRO A 96 -2.20 11.75 1.33
N TRP A 97 -2.46 10.74 2.16
CA TRP A 97 -1.62 10.42 3.31
C TRP A 97 -0.21 10.01 2.92
N VAL A 98 0.00 9.45 1.73
CA VAL A 98 1.34 9.14 1.20
C VAL A 98 2.20 10.39 1.01
N LEU A 99 1.59 11.52 0.63
CA LEU A 99 2.30 12.79 0.45
C LEU A 99 2.57 13.49 1.79
N ARG A 100 1.78 13.19 2.84
CA ARG A 100 1.94 13.80 4.17
C ARG A 100 2.82 13.01 5.13
N LYS A 101 2.91 11.69 4.96
CA LYS A 101 3.66 10.81 5.85
C LYS A 101 4.61 9.94 5.04
N GLU A 102 5.87 10.35 5.01
CA GLU A 102 6.98 9.67 4.32
C GLU A 102 7.13 8.18 4.70
N LEU A 103 6.59 7.78 5.86
CA LEU A 103 6.55 6.40 6.33
C LEU A 103 5.65 5.47 5.51
N TYR A 104 4.63 5.97 4.79
CA TYR A 104 3.81 5.10 3.92
C TYR A 104 4.63 4.51 2.77
N ALA A 105 5.35 5.38 2.06
CA ALA A 105 6.18 4.99 0.94
C ALA A 105 7.35 4.10 1.40
N THR A 106 8.02 4.46 2.49
CA THR A 106 9.14 3.67 3.01
C THR A 106 8.71 2.30 3.53
N VAL A 107 7.58 2.18 4.25
CA VAL A 107 7.07 0.86 4.68
C VAL A 107 6.81 -0.03 3.46
N SER A 108 6.16 0.51 2.44
CA SER A 108 5.85 -0.25 1.22
C SER A 108 7.12 -0.66 0.47
N LEU A 109 8.10 0.25 0.35
CA LEU A 109 9.39 -0.03 -0.28
C LEU A 109 10.21 -1.07 0.49
N LEU A 110 10.25 -0.98 1.82
CA LEU A 110 10.90 -1.97 2.68
C LEU A 110 10.22 -3.34 2.58
N THR A 111 8.88 -3.37 2.57
CA THR A 111 8.11 -4.61 2.41
C THR A 111 8.38 -5.26 1.06
N GLY A 112 8.34 -4.48 -0.03
CA GLY A 112 8.62 -4.97 -1.37
C GLY A 112 10.07 -5.45 -1.50
N GLY A 113 11.04 -4.70 -0.97
CA GLY A 113 12.45 -5.08 -0.94
C GLY A 113 12.70 -6.36 -0.14
N LEU A 114 12.04 -6.51 1.01
CA LEU A 114 12.11 -7.73 1.82
C LEU A 114 11.55 -8.93 1.07
N TYR A 115 10.39 -8.80 0.43
CA TYR A 115 9.78 -9.87 -0.37
C TYR A 115 10.72 -10.34 -1.49
N VAL A 116 11.27 -9.39 -2.26
CA VAL A 116 12.23 -9.69 -3.34
C VAL A 116 13.53 -10.30 -2.79
N GLY A 117 14.02 -9.81 -1.65
CA GLY A 117 15.20 -10.35 -0.98
C GLY A 117 15.00 -11.80 -0.52
N LEU A 118 13.85 -12.12 0.08
CA LEU A 118 13.52 -13.48 0.50
C LEU A 118 13.47 -14.45 -0.67
N LEU A 119 12.96 -14.00 -1.82
CA LEU A 119 12.90 -14.80 -3.04
C LEU A 119 14.30 -15.02 -3.63
N TRP A 120 15.20 -14.06 -3.48
CA TRP A 120 16.61 -14.25 -3.84
C TRP A 120 17.31 -15.33 -2.99
N PHE A 121 16.92 -15.47 -1.72
CA PHE A 121 17.37 -16.56 -0.83
C PHE A 121 16.67 -17.91 -1.09
N GLN A 122 15.91 -18.06 -2.18
CA GLN A 122 15.16 -19.26 -2.54
C GLN A 122 14.12 -19.70 -1.49
N VAL A 123 13.59 -18.76 -0.71
CA VAL A 123 12.42 -19.00 0.13
C VAL A 123 11.21 -19.24 -0.77
N THR A 124 10.32 -20.16 -0.38
CA THR A 124 9.09 -20.43 -1.14
C THR A 124 8.20 -19.18 -1.18
N ASN A 125 7.49 -18.98 -2.29
CA ASN A 125 6.69 -17.76 -2.50
C ASN A 125 5.67 -17.53 -1.38
N GLU A 126 4.98 -18.58 -0.95
CA GLU A 126 4.01 -18.52 0.15
C GLU A 126 4.63 -18.04 1.48
N MET A 127 5.82 -18.55 1.83
CA MET A 127 6.53 -18.13 3.03
C MET A 127 7.07 -16.71 2.89
N ALA A 128 7.60 -16.35 1.72
CA ALA A 128 8.07 -14.99 1.45
C ALA A 128 6.93 -13.97 1.58
N MET A 129 5.73 -14.31 1.08
CA MET A 129 4.51 -13.51 1.22
C MET A 129 4.13 -13.31 2.70
N LEU A 130 4.04 -14.41 3.46
CA LEU A 130 3.66 -14.37 4.88
C LEU A 130 4.66 -13.57 5.71
N ILE A 131 5.95 -13.77 5.50
CA ILE A 131 7.02 -13.05 6.21
C ILE A 131 6.99 -11.57 5.83
N ALA A 132 6.89 -11.23 4.54
CA ALA A 132 6.85 -9.84 4.10
C ALA A 132 5.62 -9.11 4.66
N ILE A 133 4.45 -9.74 4.65
CA ILE A 133 3.24 -9.18 5.25
C ILE A 133 3.41 -9.00 6.76
N GLY A 134 3.89 -10.03 7.47
CA GLY A 134 4.07 -9.98 8.92
C GLY A 134 5.06 -8.89 9.34
N VAL A 135 6.23 -8.83 8.71
CA VAL A 135 7.27 -7.85 9.02
C VAL A 135 6.85 -6.44 8.61
N GLY A 136 6.30 -6.26 7.41
CA GLY A 136 5.82 -4.97 6.92
C GLY A 136 4.70 -4.41 7.79
N PHE A 137 3.75 -5.25 8.19
CA PHE A 137 2.66 -4.87 9.08
C PHE A 137 3.15 -4.55 10.50
N LEU A 138 4.07 -5.35 11.05
CA LEU A 138 4.66 -5.07 12.35
C LEU A 138 5.42 -3.74 12.34
N PHE A 139 6.23 -3.50 11.30
CA PHE A 139 6.94 -2.24 11.13
C PHE A 139 5.96 -1.06 11.04
N ARG A 140 4.83 -1.24 10.36
CA ARG A 140 3.75 -0.26 10.29
C ARG A 140 3.10 0.00 11.65
N LEU A 141 2.81 -1.04 12.42
CA LEU A 141 2.25 -0.92 13.76
C LEU A 141 3.22 -0.21 14.71
N LEU A 142 4.52 -0.54 14.65
CA LEU A 142 5.56 0.13 15.41
C LEU A 142 5.64 1.61 15.03
N ALA A 143 5.68 1.93 13.74
CA ALA A 143 5.69 3.31 13.26
C ALA A 143 4.46 4.11 13.73
N LEU A 144 3.27 3.49 13.75
CA LEU A 144 2.05 4.11 14.27
C LEU A 144 2.10 4.31 15.79
N ARG A 145 2.56 3.31 16.54
CA ARG A 145 2.63 3.33 18.02
C ARG A 145 3.68 4.30 18.55
N PHE A 146 4.86 4.35 17.92
CA PHE A 146 5.94 5.27 18.29
C PHE A 146 5.77 6.66 17.70
N HIS A 147 4.64 6.92 17.02
CA HIS A 147 4.38 8.18 16.30
C HIS A 147 5.57 8.63 15.47
N TRP A 148 6.26 7.69 14.82
CA TRP A 148 7.38 8.03 13.97
C TRP A 148 6.88 9.03 12.93
N ARG A 149 7.53 10.18 12.90
CA ARG A 149 7.40 11.19 11.86
C ARG A 149 8.83 11.35 11.38
N LEU A 150 9.09 11.14 10.09
CA LEU A 150 10.33 11.69 9.57
C LEU A 150 10.30 13.20 9.82
N PRO A 151 11.43 13.81 10.24
CA PRO A 151 11.50 15.25 10.39
C PRO A 151 11.07 15.84 9.05
N GLY A 152 9.89 16.46 9.02
CA GLY A 152 9.44 17.14 7.82
C GLY A 152 10.51 18.16 7.46
N PHE A 153 10.74 18.36 6.17
CA PHE A 153 11.45 19.53 5.70
C PHE A 153 10.67 20.75 6.16
N SER A 154 10.95 21.22 7.38
CA SER A 154 10.72 22.59 7.79
C SER A 154 11.41 23.41 6.74
N GLY A 155 10.63 24.08 5.90
CA GLY A 155 11.15 25.03 4.94
C GLY A 155 12.14 25.91 5.69
N VAL A 156 13.42 25.76 5.36
CA VAL A 156 14.38 26.83 5.53
C VAL A 156 13.69 28.02 4.90
N GLY A 157 13.33 29.01 5.72
CA GLY A 157 12.80 30.26 5.23
C GLY A 157 13.81 30.81 4.25
N ILE A 158 13.54 30.67 2.96
CA ILE A 158 14.27 31.37 1.91
C ILE A 158 13.82 32.82 2.05
N ARG A 159 14.47 33.55 2.95
CA ARG A 159 14.59 35.00 2.89
C ARG A 159 15.23 35.32 1.55
N GLY A 160 14.49 35.90 0.62
CA GLY A 160 15.07 36.40 -0.63
C GLY A 160 14.20 36.28 -1.88
N LEU A 161 12.88 36.40 -1.76
CA LEU A 161 12.07 36.88 -2.88
C LEU A 161 11.30 38.09 -2.36
N ASP A 162 11.83 39.25 -2.74
CA ASP A 162 11.28 40.58 -2.51
C ASP A 162 9.86 40.73 -3.10
#